data_AF-A0A7Y8HZW9-F1
#
_entry.id   AF-A0A7Y8HZW9-F1
#
_cell.length_a   1.000
_cell.length_b   1.000
_cell.length_c   1.000
_cell.angle_alpha   90.00
_cell.angle_beta   90.00
_cell.angle_gamma   90.00
#
_symmetry.space_group_name_H-M   'P 1'
#
loop_
_entity.id
_entity.type
_entity.pdbx_description
1 polymer ?
#
loop_
_entity_poly.entity_id
_entity_poly.type
_entity_poly.pdbx_seq_one_letter_code
_entity_poly.pdbx_strand_id
1 'polypeptide(L)'
;MRRSNVALRLQTGLLDEARRVAEAEGVALNQLINVAVAEKLSALRTEDYFRERAARASIKKAKDVLKRAGKGRPPLRGDEK
;
A
#
# COMPACT_ATOMS: atom_id res chain seq x y z
N MET A 1 -17.08 10.67 18.26
CA MET A 1 -16.36 9.38 18.05
C MET A 1 -16.36 8.60 19.35
N ARG A 2 -16.72 7.31 19.34
CA ARG A 2 -16.52 6.43 20.52
C ARG A 2 -15.01 6.32 20.77
N ARG A 3 -14.58 6.53 22.02
CA ARG A 3 -13.19 6.29 22.45
C ARG A 3 -13.10 4.87 22.99
N SER A 4 -12.24 4.06 22.38
CA SER A 4 -11.83 2.76 22.89
C SER A 4 -10.40 2.87 23.38
N ASN A 5 -10.15 2.61 24.66
CA ASN A 5 -8.80 2.58 25.22
C ASN A 5 -8.24 1.16 25.12
N VAL A 6 -7.00 1.05 24.64
CA VAL A 6 -6.26 -0.22 24.57
C VAL A 6 -4.93 -0.02 25.29
N ALA A 7 -4.67 -0.82 26.32
CA ALA A 7 -3.37 -0.86 26.97
C ALA A 7 -2.45 -1.78 26.16
N LEU A 8 -1.35 -1.22 25.64
CA LEU A 8 -0.37 -1.94 24.83
C LEU A 8 0.96 -2.04 25.59
N ARG A 9 1.57 -3.22 25.59
CA ARG A 9 2.95 -3.41 26.07
C ARG A 9 3.88 -3.49 24.87
N LEU A 10 4.85 -2.59 24.82
CA LEU A 10 5.89 -2.55 23.80
C LEU A 10 7.23 -2.90 24.44
N GLN A 11 8.14 -3.47 23.66
CA GLN A 11 9.54 -3.59 24.06
C GLN A 11 10.12 -2.19 24.28
N THR A 12 10.98 -2.02 25.29
CA THR A 12 11.50 -0.71 25.69
C THR A 12 12.13 0.05 24.52
N GLY A 13 13.03 -0.59 23.76
CA GLY A 13 13.67 0.06 22.61
C GLY A 13 12.70 0.48 21.50
N LEU A 14 11.61 -0.26 21.30
CA LEU A 14 10.57 0.11 20.33
C LEU A 14 9.77 1.32 20.82
N LEU A 15 9.46 1.38 22.11
CA LEU A 15 8.80 2.53 22.71
C LEU A 15 9.68 3.79 22.59
N ASP A 16 10.98 3.66 22.83
CA ASP A 16 11.93 4.77 22.77
C ASP A 16 12.10 5.30 21.34
N GLU A 17 12.15 4.41 20.34
CA GLU A 17 12.18 4.80 18.93
C GLU A 17 10.86 5.47 18.52
N ALA A 18 9.71 4.90 18.87
CA ALA A 18 8.41 5.47 18.54
C ALA A 18 8.21 6.86 19.17
N ARG A 19 8.76 7.11 20.38
CA ARG A 19 8.78 8.44 20.99
C ARG A 19 9.63 9.42 20.20
N ARG A 20 10.86 9.04 19.83
CA ARG A 20 11.74 9.88 19.02
C ARG A 20 11.12 10.26 17.68
N VAL A 21 10.48 9.31 17.01
CA VAL A 21 9.75 9.56 15.75
C VAL A 21 8.58 10.51 15.98
N ALA A 22 7.76 10.27 17.00
CA ALA A 22 6.61 11.13 17.32
C ALA A 22 7.05 12.57 17.64
N GLU A 23 8.14 12.73 18.39
CA GLU A 23 8.75 14.03 18.71
C GLU A 23 9.27 14.73 17.44
N ALA A 24 9.96 14.01 16.55
CA ALA A 24 10.47 14.57 15.30
C ALA A 24 9.34 15.01 14.35
N GLU A 25 8.22 14.29 14.35
CA GLU A 25 7.02 14.65 13.58
C GLU A 25 6.12 15.69 14.29
N GLY A 26 6.40 16.02 15.55
CA GLY A 26 5.60 16.96 16.33
C GLY A 26 4.19 16.46 16.68
N VAL A 27 4.00 15.14 16.78
CA VAL A 27 2.70 14.49 17.07
C VAL A 27 2.72 13.74 18.39
N ALA A 28 1.54 13.51 18.97
CA ALA A 28 1.44 12.65 20.15
C ALA A 28 1.75 11.20 19.80
N LEU A 29 2.46 10.47 20.69
CA LEU A 29 2.78 9.05 20.50
C LEU A 29 1.54 8.20 20.17
N ASN A 30 0.41 8.45 20.82
CA ASN A 30 -0.83 7.71 20.54
C ASN A 30 -1.37 7.97 19.13
N GLN A 31 -1.17 9.17 18.59
CA GLN A 31 -1.56 9.48 17.22
C GLN A 31 -0.66 8.73 16.23
N LEU A 32 0.66 8.74 16.46
CA LEU A 32 1.62 7.97 15.66
C LEU A 32 1.25 6.49 15.65
N ILE A 33 1.00 5.89 16.82
CA ILE A 33 0.61 4.47 16.94
C ILE A 33 -0.70 4.19 16.20
N ASN A 34 -1.69 5.07 16.32
CA ASN A 34 -2.98 4.88 15.66
C ASN A 34 -2.86 4.91 14.13
N VAL A 35 -2.04 5.82 13.59
CA VAL A 35 -1.75 5.89 12.14
C VAL A 35 -0.97 4.66 11.69
N ALA A 36 0.08 4.26 12.41
CA ALA A 36 0.87 3.08 12.08
C ALA A 36 0.03 1.79 12.06
N VAL A 37 -0.93 1.65 12.98
CA VAL A 37 -1.87 0.51 12.98
C VAL A 37 -2.77 0.56 11.75
N ALA A 38 -3.31 1.73 11.40
CA ALA A 38 -4.14 1.90 10.20
C ALA A 38 -3.36 1.56 8.92
N GLU A 39 -2.10 2.01 8.81
CA GLU A 39 -1.21 1.71 7.70
C GLU A 39 -0.91 0.22 7.60
N LYS A 40 -0.57 -0.45 8.71
CA LYS A 40 -0.33 -1.90 8.72
C LYS A 40 -1.56 -2.68 8.28
N LEU A 41 -2.75 -2.29 8.75
CA LEU A 41 -4.01 -2.91 8.34
C LEU A 41 -4.29 -2.70 6.85
N SER A 42 -4.01 -1.50 6.33
CA SER A 42 -4.16 -1.17 4.91
C SER A 42 -3.22 -2.02 4.05
N ALA A 43 -1.96 -2.15 4.46
CA ALA A 43 -0.97 -2.96 3.76
C ALA A 43 -1.39 -4.44 3.69
N LEU A 44 -1.79 -5.03 4.82
CA LEU A 44 -2.23 -6.43 4.88
C LEU A 44 -3.47 -6.67 4.01
N ARG A 45 -4.47 -5.79 4.07
CA ARG A 45 -5.67 -5.90 3.22
C ARG A 45 -5.37 -5.73 1.73
N THR A 46 -4.42 -4.88 1.40
CA THR A 46 -3.98 -4.66 0.02
C THR A 46 -3.33 -5.91 -0.55
N GLU A 47 -2.51 -6.61 0.25
CA GLU A 47 -1.92 -7.89 -0.12
C GLU A 47 -3.01 -8.93 -0.46
N ASP A 48 -3.99 -9.10 0.44
CA ASP A 48 -5.09 -10.04 0.23
C ASP A 48 -5.93 -9.68 -1.00
N TYR A 49 -6.23 -8.38 -1.18
CA TYR A 49 -6.93 -7.90 -2.37
C TYR A 49 -6.21 -8.25 -3.66
N PHE A 50 -4.89 -8.04 -3.74
CA PHE A 50 -4.11 -8.40 -4.93
C PHE A 50 -4.09 -9.91 -5.17
N ARG A 51 -3.99 -10.72 -4.11
CA ARG A 51 -4.05 -12.18 -4.20
C ARG A 51 -5.37 -12.65 -4.81
N GLU A 52 -6.50 -12.16 -4.29
CA GLU A 52 -7.84 -12.48 -4.81
C GLU A 52 -8.06 -11.94 -6.23
N ARG A 53 -7.55 -10.75 -6.53
CA ARG A 53 -7.64 -10.14 -7.86
C ARG A 53 -6.84 -10.93 -8.89
N ALA A 54 -5.66 -11.41 -8.52
CA ALA A 54 -4.79 -12.24 -9.34
C ALA A 54 -5.40 -13.62 -9.63
N ALA A 55 -6.04 -14.24 -8.64
CA ALA A 55 -6.75 -15.52 -8.82
C ALA A 55 -7.86 -15.44 -9.89
N ARG A 56 -8.48 -14.27 -10.06
CA ARG A 56 -9.50 -14.00 -11.09
C ARG A 56 -8.92 -13.51 -12.42
N ALA A 57 -7.61 -13.33 -12.52
CA ALA A 57 -6.98 -12.79 -13.72
C ALA A 57 -6.85 -13.85 -14.82
N SER A 58 -6.87 -13.41 -16.08
CA SER A 58 -6.60 -14.26 -17.23
C SER A 58 -5.47 -13.66 -18.06
N ILE A 59 -4.28 -14.27 -17.97
CA ILE A 59 -3.10 -13.84 -18.73
C ILE A 59 -3.34 -13.97 -20.23
N LYS A 60 -4.10 -14.99 -20.67
CA LYS A 60 -4.50 -15.13 -22.08
C LYS A 60 -5.30 -13.92 -22.55
N LYS A 61 -6.37 -13.55 -21.84
CA LYS A 61 -7.18 -12.37 -22.19
C LYS A 61 -6.34 -11.08 -22.18
N ALA A 62 -5.43 -10.93 -21.21
CA ALA A 62 -4.51 -9.79 -21.16
C ALA A 62 -3.60 -9.74 -22.41
N LYS A 63 -2.99 -10.86 -22.81
CA LYS A 63 -2.17 -10.95 -24.02
C LYS A 63 -2.97 -10.67 -25.30
N ASP A 64 -4.21 -11.15 -25.36
CA ASP A 64 -5.08 -10.91 -26.52
C ASP A 64 -5.47 -9.42 -26.66
N VAL A 65 -5.61 -8.70 -25.53
CA VAL A 65 -5.74 -7.23 -25.54
C VAL A 65 -4.45 -6.58 -26.04
N LEU A 66 -3.29 -6.96 -25.50
CA LEU A 66 -2.00 -6.38 -25.89
C LEU A 66 -1.67 -6.58 -27.37
N LYS A 67 -2.01 -7.74 -27.96
CA LYS A 67 -1.86 -7.99 -29.41
C LYS A 67 -2.64 -7.02 -30.30
N ARG A 68 -3.68 -6.38 -29.77
CA ARG A 68 -4.47 -5.38 -30.50
C ARG A 68 -3.90 -3.97 -30.38
N ALA A 69 -3.01 -3.73 -29.43
CA ALA A 69 -2.39 -2.41 -29.26
C ALA A 69 -1.59 -2.02 -30.51
N GLY A 70 -1.80 -0.81 -31.01
CA GLY A 70 -1.09 -0.30 -32.19
C GLY A 70 -1.46 -0.94 -33.53
N LYS A 71 -2.36 -1.95 -33.56
CA LYS A 71 -2.75 -2.62 -34.80
C LYS A 71 -3.38 -1.61 -35.78
N GLY A 72 -2.76 -1.44 -36.94
CA GLY A 72 -3.22 -0.54 -38.00
C GLY A 72 -2.90 0.94 -37.79
N ARG A 73 -2.14 1.30 -36.74
CA ARG A 73 -1.64 2.66 -36.55
C ARG A 73 -0.18 2.73 -37.02
N PRO A 74 0.20 3.73 -37.82
CA PRO A 74 1.61 3.97 -38.09
C PRO A 74 2.34 4.32 -36.79
N PRO A 75 3.66 4.10 -36.71
CA PRO A 75 4.48 4.60 -35.61
C PRO A 75 4.24 6.10 -35.41
N LEU A 76 4.28 6.58 -34.15
CA LEU A 76 4.23 8.02 -33.92
C LEU A 76 5.57 8.63 -34.33
N ARG A 77 5.53 9.92 -34.68
CA ARG A 77 6.74 10.68 -35.03
C ARG A 77 7.74 10.58 -33.86
N GLY A 78 8.90 9.96 -34.11
CA GLY A 78 9.93 9.69 -33.09
C GLY A 78 9.99 8.25 -32.57
N ASP A 79 9.08 7.37 -32.98
CA ASP A 79 9.15 5.91 -32.76
C ASP A 79 9.98 5.19 -33.84
N GLU A 80 10.49 5.97 -34.81
CA GLU A 80 11.34 5.52 -35.90
C GLU A 80 12.73 5.22 -35.34
N LYS A 81 13.27 4.02 -35.61
CA LYS A 81 14.63 3.65 -35.22
C LYS A 81 15.69 4.44 -35.99
#